data_AF-A0A3B0X358-F1
#
_entry.id   AF-A0A3B0X358-F1
#
_cell.length_a   1.000
_cell.length_b   1.000
_cell.length_c   1.000
_cell.angle_alpha   90.00
_cell.angle_beta   90.00
_cell.angle_gamma   90.00
#
_symmetry.space_group_name_H-M   'P 1'
#
loop_
_entity.id
_entity.type
_entity.pdbx_description
1 polymer ?
#
loop_
_entity_poly.entity_id
_entity_poly.type
_entity_poly.pdbx_seq_one_letter_code
_entity_poly.pdbx_strand_id
1 'polypeptide(L)'
;MIDTEYGAKLKELSSDYYHNHIGFEAYRTKRKHVLDKIDEEYNGRKPVEEVEDEQPSGDTQIRPGESSIFMKTIAFFKNNNTEQ
;
A
#
# COMPACT_ATOMS: atom_id res chain seq x y z
N MET A 1 -11.02 22.38 4.35
CA MET A 1 -11.83 21.28 4.96
C MET A 1 -11.73 20.02 4.10
N ILE A 2 -10.53 19.67 3.61
CA ILE A 2 -10.32 18.54 2.69
C ILE A 2 -9.97 17.27 3.49
N ASP A 3 -9.34 17.43 4.66
CA ASP A 3 -8.96 16.32 5.55
C ASP A 3 -10.16 15.48 6.00
N THR A 4 -11.34 16.11 6.13
CA THR A 4 -12.60 15.41 6.45
C THR A 4 -13.14 14.58 5.29
N GLU A 5 -12.83 14.93 4.06
CA GLU A 5 -13.36 14.27 2.86
C GLU A 5 -12.65 12.94 2.59
N TYR A 6 -11.32 12.93 2.66
CA TYR A 6 -10.56 11.69 2.49
C TYR A 6 -10.77 10.69 3.61
N GLY A 7 -10.87 11.16 4.86
CA GLY A 7 -11.24 10.33 5.99
C GLY A 7 -12.60 9.66 5.81
N ALA A 8 -13.59 10.40 5.31
CA ALA A 8 -14.92 9.85 5.01
C ALA A 8 -14.86 8.78 3.91
N LYS A 9 -14.16 9.06 2.79
CA LYS A 9 -13.98 8.11 1.68
C LYS A 9 -13.31 6.81 2.13
N LEU A 10 -12.24 6.88 2.93
CA LEU A 10 -11.57 5.69 3.45
C LEU A 10 -12.44 4.90 4.41
N LYS A 11 -13.24 5.59 5.23
CA LYS A 11 -14.18 4.95 6.17
C LYS A 11 -15.29 4.22 5.41
N GLU A 12 -15.88 4.85 4.40
CA GLU A 12 -16.88 4.23 3.53
C GLU A 12 -16.29 3.02 2.82
N LEU A 13 -15.10 3.14 2.23
CA LEU A 13 -14.40 2.04 1.57
C LEU A 13 -14.18 0.84 2.50
N SER A 14 -13.80 1.13 3.75
CA SER A 14 -13.62 0.09 4.77
C SER A 14 -14.96 -0.58 5.13
N SER A 15 -16.04 0.19 5.23
CA SER A 15 -17.38 -0.33 5.47
C SER A 15 -17.81 -1.24 4.35
N ASP A 16 -17.64 -0.83 3.09
CA ASP A 16 -18.01 -1.64 1.93
C ASP A 16 -17.27 -2.98 1.90
N TYR A 17 -16.00 -2.98 2.27
CA TYR A 17 -15.22 -4.21 2.36
C TYR A 17 -15.69 -5.12 3.50
N TYR A 18 -15.88 -4.59 4.71
CA TYR A 18 -16.34 -5.40 5.85
C TYR A 18 -17.75 -5.97 5.67
N HIS A 19 -18.62 -5.25 4.96
CA HIS A 19 -19.97 -5.72 4.62
C HIS A 19 -20.02 -6.56 3.33
N ASN A 20 -18.85 -6.94 2.77
CA ASN A 20 -18.72 -7.74 1.55
C ASN A 20 -19.40 -7.14 0.31
N HIS A 21 -19.59 -5.82 0.26
CA HIS A 21 -20.05 -5.13 -0.95
C HIS A 21 -18.97 -5.09 -2.04
N ILE A 22 -17.70 -5.14 -1.64
CA ILE A 22 -16.55 -5.21 -2.54
C ILE A 22 -15.58 -6.31 -2.10
N GLY A 23 -14.93 -6.95 -3.07
CA GLY A 23 -13.86 -7.91 -2.82
C GLY A 23 -12.56 -7.24 -2.38
N PHE A 24 -11.65 -8.04 -1.84
CA PHE A 24 -10.35 -7.58 -1.32
C PHE A 24 -9.52 -6.82 -2.36
N GLU A 25 -9.45 -7.30 -3.60
CA GLU A 25 -8.67 -6.66 -4.65
C GLU A 25 -9.24 -5.28 -5.00
N ALA A 26 -10.56 -5.20 -5.21
CA ALA A 26 -11.25 -3.94 -5.45
C ALA A 26 -11.06 -2.94 -4.29
N TYR A 27 -11.09 -3.43 -3.05
CA TYR A 27 -10.78 -2.61 -1.88
C TYR A 27 -9.35 -2.08 -1.92
N ARG A 28 -8.34 -2.92 -2.20
CA ARG A 28 -6.94 -2.49 -2.30
C ARG A 28 -6.73 -1.45 -3.39
N THR A 29 -7.25 -1.68 -4.59
CA THR A 29 -7.10 -0.77 -5.74
C THR A 29 -7.73 0.59 -5.44
N LYS A 30 -8.97 0.61 -4.93
CA LYS A 30 -9.63 1.87 -4.59
C LYS A 30 -8.92 2.60 -3.45
N ARG A 31 -8.45 1.88 -2.42
CA ARG A 31 -7.70 2.46 -1.31
C ARG A 31 -6.37 3.07 -1.79
N LYS A 32 -5.64 2.38 -2.68
CA LYS A 32 -4.42 2.89 -3.30
C LYS A 32 -4.71 4.21 -4.02
N HIS A 33 -5.73 4.25 -4.87
CA HIS A 33 -6.07 5.45 -5.62
C HIS A 33 -6.45 6.65 -4.73
N VAL A 34 -7.11 6.42 -3.60
CA VAL A 34 -7.39 7.49 -2.62
C VAL A 34 -6.10 8.01 -1.99
N LEU A 35 -5.17 7.13 -1.63
CA LEU A 35 -3.88 7.53 -1.05
C LEU A 35 -2.99 8.26 -2.06
N ASP A 36 -2.98 7.80 -3.31
CA ASP A 36 -2.23 8.43 -4.40
C ASP A 36 -2.68 9.88 -4.62
N LYS A 37 -3.99 10.14 -4.56
CA LYS A 37 -4.53 11.51 -4.64
C LYS A 37 -4.09 12.38 -3.47
N ILE A 38 -4.07 11.83 -2.25
CA ILE A 38 -3.57 12.55 -1.08
C ILE A 38 -2.08 12.88 -1.26
N ASP A 39 -1.28 11.93 -1.75
CA ASP A 39 0.14 12.14 -1.99
C ASP A 39 0.39 13.18 -3.10
N GLU A 40 -0.43 13.18 -4.14
CA GLU A 40 -0.37 14.19 -5.21
C GLU A 40 -0.73 15.58 -4.68
N GLU A 41 -1.81 15.71 -3.92
CA GLU A 41 -2.32 17.00 -3.44
C GLU A 41 -1.44 17.62 -2.35
N TYR A 42 -0.94 16.81 -1.42
CA TYR A 42 -0.23 17.32 -0.24
C TYR A 42 1.29 17.20 -0.36
N ASN A 43 1.80 16.19 -1.07
CA ASN A 43 3.24 15.95 -1.21
C ASN A 43 3.76 16.26 -2.62
N GLY A 44 2.89 16.62 -3.58
CA GLY A 44 3.26 16.95 -4.96
C GLY A 44 3.84 15.76 -5.73
N ARG A 45 3.67 14.53 -5.22
CA ARG A 45 4.13 13.30 -5.89
C ARG A 45 3.07 12.85 -6.87
N LYS A 46 3.43 12.83 -8.16
CA LYS A 46 2.59 12.16 -9.15
C LYS A 46 2.67 10.65 -8.92
N PRO A 47 1.55 9.94 -8.81
CA PRO A 47 1.57 8.49 -8.74
C PRO A 47 2.25 7.95 -9.99
N VAL A 48 3.15 6.99 -9.80
CA VAL A 48 3.74 6.23 -10.90
C VAL A 48 2.60 5.37 -11.44
N GLU A 49 2.08 5.71 -12.63
CA GLU A 49 1.16 4.84 -13.36
C GLU A 49 1.79 3.46 -13.45
N GLU A 50 1.14 2.46 -12.86
CA GLU A 50 1.54 1.06 -13.04
C GLU A 50 1.34 0.75 -14.52
N VAL A 51 2.47 0.65 -15.22
CA VAL A 51 2.51 0.17 -16.60
C VAL A 51 1.99 -1.26 -16.57
N GLU A 52 0.76 -1.46 -17.07
CA GLU A 52 0.26 -2.77 -17.46
C GLU A 52 1.05 -3.22 -18.69
N ASP A 53 2.26 -3.74 -18.48
CA ASP A 53 2.99 -4.43 -19.54
C ASP A 53 3.40 -5.82 -19.06
N GLU A 54 2.97 -6.79 -19.86
CA GLU A 54 3.15 -8.22 -19.73
C GLU A 54 4.60 -8.59 -19.37
N GLN A 55 4.78 -9.50 -18.41
CA GLN A 55 6.03 -10.25 -18.27
C GLN A 55 6.32 -10.96 -19.61
N PRO A 56 7.57 -10.94 -20.14
CA PRO A 56 8.60 -11.76 -19.51
C PRO A 56 10.06 -11.23 -19.60
N SER A 57 10.83 -11.51 -18.54
CA SER A 57 12.30 -11.68 -18.51
C SER A 57 13.19 -10.46 -18.83
N GLY A 58 14.06 -10.10 -17.88
CA GLY A 58 15.27 -9.32 -18.18
C GLY A 58 15.77 -8.46 -17.04
N ASP A 59 16.75 -8.98 -16.31
CA ASP A 59 17.75 -8.28 -15.49
C ASP A 59 17.52 -6.78 -15.20
N THR A 60 16.87 -6.47 -14.07
CA THR A 60 17.09 -5.18 -13.39
C THR A 60 17.82 -5.43 -12.07
N GLN A 61 19.13 -5.28 -12.18
CA GLN A 61 20.15 -5.14 -11.15
C GLN A 61 19.61 -4.80 -9.74
N ILE A 62 19.55 -5.83 -8.88
CA ILE A 62 19.37 -5.67 -7.44
C ILE A 62 20.63 -4.97 -6.89
N ARG A 63 20.53 -3.71 -6.48
CA ARG A 63 21.58 -3.08 -5.66
C ARG A 63 21.59 -3.77 -4.28
N PRO A 64 22.71 -4.37 -3.84
CA PRO A 64 22.76 -5.06 -2.56
C PRO A 64 22.93 -4.00 -1.47
N GLY A 65 21.86 -3.62 -0.77
CA GLY A 65 22.00 -2.69 0.34
C GLY A 65 20.71 -2.18 0.97
N GLU A 66 19.59 -2.17 0.26
CA GLU A 66 18.34 -1.70 0.85
C GLU A 66 17.64 -2.86 1.57
N SER A 67 18.13 -3.09 2.79
CA SER A 67 17.46 -3.88 3.81
C SER A 67 16.02 -3.36 3.96
N SER A 68 15.13 -4.02 3.23
CA SER A 68 13.69 -3.79 3.22
C SER A 68 13.21 -3.61 4.65
N ILE A 69 12.70 -2.42 4.95
CA ILE A 69 12.15 -2.06 6.27
C ILE A 69 11.07 -3.08 6.68
N PHE A 70 10.38 -3.68 5.71
CA PHE A 70 9.43 -4.79 5.91
C PHE A 70 10.07 -6.05 6.51
N MET A 71 11.31 -6.41 6.15
CA MET A 71 12.01 -7.54 6.78
C MET A 71 12.47 -7.21 8.20
N LYS A 72 12.83 -5.95 8.49
CA LYS A 72 13.24 -5.54 9.85
C LYS A 72 12.09 -5.67 10.85
N THR A 73 10.86 -5.31 10.46
CA THR A 73 9.67 -5.45 11.33
C THR A 73 9.34 -6.90 11.61
N ILE A 74 9.42 -7.79 10.60
CA ILE A 74 9.14 -9.22 10.78
C ILE A 74 10.20 -9.88 11.67
N ALA A 75 11.48 -9.51 11.50
CA ALA A 75 12.56 -10.03 12.35
C ALA A 75 12.42 -9.59 13.82
N PHE A 76 11.88 -8.40 14.10
CA PHE A 76 11.70 -7.90 15.46
C PHE A 76 10.66 -8.73 16.25
N PHE A 77 9.64 -9.26 15.59
CA PHE A 77 8.63 -10.10 16.25
C PHE A 77 9.07 -11.56 16.44
N LYS A 78 10.01 -12.06 15.62
CA LYS A 78 10.45 -13.47 15.68
C LYS A 78 11.48 -13.75 16.79
N ASN A 79 12.15 -12.73 17.32
CA ASN A 79 13.15 -12.88 18.38
C ASN A 79 12.61 -12.87 19.82
N ASN A 80 11.32 -12.63 20.04
CA ASN A 80 10.75 -12.52 21.38
C ASN A 80 10.05 -13.79 21.89
N ASN A 81 10.22 -14.94 21.22
CA ASN A 81 9.56 -16.19 21.65
C ASN A 81 10.54 -17.34 21.87
N THR A 82 11.70 -17.05 22.45
CA THR A 82 12.65 -18.08 22.88
C THR A 82 13.36 -17.62 24.14
N GLU A 83 12.61 -17.43 25.22
CA GLU A 83 13.11 -17.58 26.60
C GLU A 83 11.93 -17.51 27.58
N GLN A 84 11.31 -18.67 27.83
CA GLN A 84 11.09 -19.23 29.17
C GLN A 84 10.65 -20.69 29.06
#